data_AF-A0A099NQG1-F1
#
_entry.id   AF-A0A099NQG1-F1
#
_cell.length_a   1.000
_cell.length_b   1.000
_cell.length_c   1.000
_cell.angle_alpha   90.00
_cell.angle_beta   90.00
_cell.angle_gamma   90.00
#
_symmetry.space_group_name_H-M   'P 1'
#
loop_
_entity.id
_entity.type
_entity.pdbx_description
1 polymer ?
#
loop_
_entity_poly.entity_id
_entity_poly.type
_entity_poly.pdbx_seq_one_letter_code
_entity_poly.pdbx_strand_id
1 'polypeptide(L)'
;MWNVLVELQGYFVAPETGLYTVTFNGVNDGGFIWLGAGAFEACSQEINDNSYADVLLALRGDGAHSSFVYLEEGVMYPMRTTFINIFFDAVFDFEVVRPNGDIIRNFNETVINFDKRDAEVCLPVPFGSQVYFSTEVNYGSQYSTPSTSYGQTVTNGKTYVVENLYVAEPTSTITSTVTNSFAATTTITSYATSNGTPAPNQA
;
A
#
# COMPACT_ATOMS: atom_id res chain seq x y z
N MET A 1 -17.40 -16.94 -2.65
CA MET A 1 -16.06 -17.46 -2.99
C MET A 1 -15.38 -17.73 -1.65
N TRP A 2 -14.95 -18.97 -1.34
CA TRP A 2 -14.56 -19.33 0.04
C TRP A 2 -13.10 -19.02 0.38
N ASN A 3 -12.24 -18.86 -0.62
CA ASN A 3 -10.87 -18.37 -0.51
C ASN A 3 -10.38 -18.01 -1.92
N VAL A 4 -9.61 -16.94 -2.07
CA VAL A 4 -9.06 -16.52 -3.37
C VAL A 4 -7.78 -15.73 -3.19
N LEU A 5 -6.87 -15.89 -4.15
CA LEU A 5 -5.78 -14.95 -4.38
C LEU A 5 -6.03 -14.31 -5.74
N VAL A 6 -6.06 -12.99 -5.78
CA VAL A 6 -6.22 -12.20 -7.01
C VAL A 6 -4.99 -11.32 -7.16
N GLU A 7 -4.40 -11.31 -8.35
CA GLU A 7 -3.42 -10.31 -8.73
C GLU A 7 -3.98 -9.51 -9.91
N LEU A 8 -3.91 -8.18 -9.81
CA LEU A 8 -4.29 -7.26 -10.87
C LEU A 8 -3.08 -6.42 -11.25
N GLN A 9 -2.84 -6.28 -12.55
CA GLN A 9 -1.72 -5.53 -13.10
C GLN A 9 -2.23 -4.61 -14.22
N GLY A 10 -1.51 -3.50 -14.42
CA GLY A 10 -1.72 -2.58 -15.52
C GLY A 10 -0.87 -1.33 -15.36
N TYR A 11 -1.06 -0.35 -16.24
CA TYR A 11 -0.39 0.93 -16.16
C TYR A 11 -1.37 2.02 -15.75
N PHE A 12 -1.10 2.68 -14.62
CA PHE A 12 -1.85 3.85 -14.18
C PHE A 12 -1.38 5.10 -14.92
N VAL A 13 -2.29 5.78 -15.60
CA VAL A 13 -2.06 7.05 -16.31
C VAL A 13 -2.45 8.20 -15.39
N ALA A 14 -1.48 8.98 -14.95
CA ALA A 14 -1.73 10.09 -14.03
C ALA A 14 -2.48 11.24 -14.75
N PRO A 15 -3.71 11.62 -14.33
CA PRO A 15 -4.47 12.68 -15.00
C PRO A 15 -3.95 14.10 -14.75
N GLU A 16 -3.15 14.28 -13.70
CA GLU A 16 -2.53 15.57 -13.35
C GLU A 16 -1.20 15.32 -12.61
N THR A 17 -0.34 16.33 -12.57
CA THR A 17 0.93 16.25 -11.84
C THR A 17 0.72 16.56 -10.37
N GLY A 18 1.20 15.71 -9.47
CA GLY A 18 1.15 15.99 -8.04
C GLY A 18 1.26 14.76 -7.13
N LEU A 19 0.92 14.97 -5.85
CA LEU A 19 0.90 13.92 -4.83
C LEU A 19 -0.44 13.17 -4.83
N TYR A 20 -0.37 11.87 -5.04
CA TYR A 20 -1.50 10.95 -4.98
C TYR A 20 -1.47 10.16 -3.68
N THR A 21 -2.63 9.86 -3.11
CA THR A 21 -2.79 8.93 -1.98
C THR A 21 -3.36 7.62 -2.49
N VAL A 22 -2.71 6.52 -2.19
CA VAL A 22 -3.14 5.16 -2.53
C VAL A 22 -3.70 4.53 -1.27
N THR A 23 -4.94 4.02 -1.29
CA THR A 23 -5.64 3.55 -0.07
C THR A 23 -6.34 2.20 -0.26
N PHE A 24 -6.21 1.34 0.75
CA PHE A 24 -7.12 0.22 0.99
C PHE A 24 -8.02 0.52 2.19
N ASN A 25 -9.34 0.50 1.99
CA ASN A 25 -10.33 0.72 3.04
C ASN A 25 -10.86 -0.61 3.59
N GLY A 26 -10.53 -0.94 4.84
CA GLY A 26 -11.14 -2.09 5.51
C GLY A 26 -10.88 -3.43 4.84
N VAL A 27 -9.65 -3.65 4.31
CA VAL A 27 -9.30 -4.87 3.57
C VAL A 27 -9.64 -6.12 4.38
N ASN A 28 -10.14 -7.17 3.73
CA ASN A 28 -10.40 -8.46 4.37
C ASN A 28 -10.16 -9.60 3.37
N ASP A 29 -9.14 -10.44 3.51
CA ASP A 29 -8.23 -10.60 4.67
C ASP A 29 -6.90 -9.83 4.56
N GLY A 30 -6.47 -9.46 3.35
CA GLY A 30 -5.26 -8.66 3.16
C GLY A 30 -4.84 -8.50 1.71
N GLY A 31 -3.81 -7.69 1.50
CA GLY A 31 -3.29 -7.42 0.18
C GLY A 31 -2.07 -6.51 0.16
N PHE A 32 -1.53 -6.35 -1.04
CA PHE A 32 -0.38 -5.51 -1.33
C PHE A 32 -0.70 -4.59 -2.50
N ILE A 33 -0.20 -3.35 -2.48
CA ILE A 33 -0.29 -2.41 -3.59
C ILE A 33 1.09 -1.88 -3.93
N TRP A 34 1.34 -1.77 -5.23
CA TRP A 34 2.45 -1.05 -5.81
C TRP A 34 1.92 -0.09 -6.88
N LEU A 35 2.40 1.15 -6.86
CA LEU A 35 2.16 2.14 -7.90
C LEU A 35 3.48 2.84 -8.23
N GLY A 36 4.04 2.52 -9.40
CA GLY A 36 5.38 2.90 -9.83
C GLY A 36 6.40 1.80 -9.55
N ALA A 37 7.46 2.15 -8.83
CA ALA A 37 8.55 1.22 -8.52
C ALA A 37 8.06 -0.02 -7.73
N GLY A 38 8.67 -1.18 -8.00
CA GLY A 38 8.34 -2.43 -7.31
C GLY A 38 7.10 -3.18 -7.85
N ALA A 39 6.22 -2.53 -8.62
CA ALA A 39 5.09 -3.20 -9.26
C ALA A 39 5.57 -4.25 -10.28
N PHE A 40 6.23 -3.77 -11.34
CA PHE A 40 6.95 -4.55 -12.35
C PHE A 40 7.79 -3.55 -13.20
N GLU A 41 8.77 -4.05 -13.94
CA GLU A 41 9.59 -3.20 -14.81
C GLU A 41 8.76 -2.57 -15.94
N ALA A 42 8.98 -1.28 -16.20
CA ALA A 42 8.31 -0.58 -17.29
C ALA A 42 8.50 -1.33 -18.63
N CYS A 43 7.47 -1.34 -19.47
CA CYS A 43 7.41 -2.11 -20.71
C CYS A 43 7.46 -3.66 -20.56
N SER A 44 7.43 -4.20 -19.35
CA SER A 44 7.62 -5.64 -19.08
C SER A 44 6.57 -6.25 -18.15
N GLN A 45 5.30 -5.83 -18.28
CA GLN A 45 4.20 -6.26 -17.40
C GLN A 45 4.09 -7.79 -17.23
N GLU A 46 4.34 -8.57 -18.29
CA GLU A 46 4.23 -10.04 -18.28
C GLU A 46 5.39 -10.74 -17.53
N ILE A 47 6.44 -10.02 -17.16
CA ILE A 47 7.61 -10.59 -16.48
C ILE A 47 7.42 -10.44 -14.98
N ASN A 48 7.37 -11.58 -14.28
CA ASN A 48 7.34 -11.64 -12.82
C ASN A 48 8.74 -11.37 -12.21
N ASP A 49 9.29 -10.19 -12.51
CA ASP A 49 10.49 -9.67 -11.85
C ASP A 49 10.05 -8.51 -10.97
N ASN A 50 9.94 -8.76 -9.67
CA ASN A 50 9.47 -7.77 -8.72
C ASN A 50 10.51 -7.45 -7.66
N SER A 51 10.65 -6.15 -7.42
CA SER A 51 11.26 -5.63 -6.22
C SER A 51 10.20 -5.51 -5.13
N TYR A 52 10.54 -5.84 -3.88
CA TYR A 52 9.67 -5.57 -2.72
C TYR A 52 9.74 -4.11 -2.25
N ALA A 53 10.39 -3.23 -3.01
CA ALA A 53 10.44 -1.80 -2.70
C ALA A 53 9.05 -1.15 -2.81
N ASP A 54 8.82 -0.13 -1.98
CA ASP A 54 7.68 0.80 -2.03
C ASP A 54 6.29 0.14 -2.01
N VAL A 55 6.19 -1.03 -1.38
CA VAL A 55 4.93 -1.76 -1.20
C VAL A 55 4.10 -1.17 -0.08
N LEU A 56 2.80 -0.97 -0.33
CA LEU A 56 1.80 -0.79 0.72
C LEU A 56 1.22 -2.15 1.10
N LEU A 57 1.48 -2.61 2.31
CA LEU A 57 0.84 -3.78 2.91
C LEU A 57 -0.43 -3.35 3.65
N ALA A 58 -1.54 -4.02 3.35
CA ALA A 58 -2.77 -3.93 4.14
C ALA A 58 -3.15 -5.33 4.64
N LEU A 59 -3.41 -5.44 5.93
CA LEU A 59 -3.92 -6.66 6.56
C LEU A 59 -5.28 -6.35 7.15
N ARG A 60 -6.07 -7.40 7.40
CA ARG A 60 -7.40 -7.27 7.96
C ARG A 60 -7.44 -6.32 9.15
N GLY A 61 -8.32 -5.33 9.05
CA GLY A 61 -8.61 -4.36 10.09
C GLY A 61 -9.71 -3.42 9.63
N ASP A 62 -10.37 -2.75 10.59
CA ASP A 62 -11.50 -1.86 10.30
C ASP A 62 -11.06 -0.47 9.76
N GLY A 63 -9.75 -0.24 9.64
CA GLY A 63 -9.14 1.03 9.24
C GLY A 63 -8.71 1.08 7.78
N ALA A 64 -8.35 2.29 7.34
CA ALA A 64 -7.73 2.51 6.04
C ALA A 64 -6.19 2.34 6.14
N HIS A 65 -5.60 1.70 5.14
CA HIS A 65 -4.16 1.66 4.94
C HIS A 65 -3.82 2.54 3.74
N SER A 66 -2.99 3.56 3.93
CA SER A 66 -2.66 4.52 2.89
C SER A 66 -1.15 4.68 2.70
N SER A 67 -0.76 5.05 1.48
CA SER A 67 0.60 5.49 1.14
C SER A 67 0.52 6.62 0.11
N PHE A 68 1.65 7.27 -0.17
CA PHE A 68 1.71 8.44 -1.04
C PHE A 68 2.71 8.23 -2.17
N VAL A 69 2.39 8.75 -3.35
CA VAL A 69 3.28 8.72 -4.51
C VAL A 69 3.14 10.01 -5.33
N TYR A 70 4.25 10.58 -5.79
CA TYR A 70 4.24 11.71 -6.71
C TYR A 70 4.28 11.23 -8.15
N LEU A 71 3.33 11.70 -8.96
CA LEU A 71 3.19 11.31 -10.36
C LEU A 71 3.15 12.56 -11.25
N GLU A 72 3.67 12.43 -12.47
CA GLU A 72 3.66 13.44 -13.52
C GLU A 72 2.53 13.14 -14.51
N GLU A 73 1.81 14.18 -14.92
CA GLU A 73 0.67 14.10 -15.82
C GLU A 73 1.02 13.38 -17.14
N GLY A 74 0.15 12.46 -17.56
CA GLY A 74 0.29 11.71 -18.82
C GLY A 74 1.35 10.61 -18.79
N VAL A 75 2.13 10.48 -17.73
CA VAL A 75 3.07 9.36 -17.56
C VAL A 75 2.31 8.10 -17.13
N MET A 76 2.77 6.96 -17.66
CA MET A 76 2.19 5.64 -17.45
C MET A 76 3.04 4.87 -16.43
N TYR A 77 2.49 4.64 -15.25
CA TYR A 77 3.19 4.02 -14.14
C TYR A 77 2.76 2.56 -13.98
N PRO A 78 3.69 1.59 -13.91
CA PRO A 78 3.38 0.23 -13.50
C PRO A 78 2.55 0.19 -12.22
N MET A 79 1.45 -0.57 -12.21
CA MET A 79 0.57 -0.70 -11.07
C MET A 79 0.25 -2.16 -10.85
N ARG A 80 0.39 -2.62 -9.60
CA ARG A 80 0.05 -3.98 -9.21
C ARG A 80 -0.70 -3.98 -7.90
N THR A 81 -1.71 -4.83 -7.81
CA THR A 81 -2.34 -5.17 -6.54
C THR A 81 -2.40 -6.68 -6.38
N THR A 82 -2.21 -7.16 -5.15
CA THR A 82 -2.50 -8.54 -4.79
C THR A 82 -3.52 -8.53 -3.66
N PHE A 83 -4.54 -9.34 -3.76
CA PHE A 83 -5.59 -9.49 -2.76
C PHE A 83 -5.72 -10.95 -2.35
N ILE A 84 -5.91 -11.17 -1.05
CA ILE A 84 -6.08 -12.48 -0.46
C ILE A 84 -7.36 -12.47 0.37
N ASN A 85 -8.28 -13.37 0.04
CA ASN A 85 -9.37 -13.78 0.91
C ASN A 85 -9.07 -15.20 1.40
N ILE A 86 -8.97 -15.37 2.71
CA ILE A 86 -8.72 -16.66 3.35
C ILE A 86 -10.05 -17.36 3.62
N PHE A 87 -11.05 -16.64 4.16
CA PHE A 87 -12.33 -17.24 4.50
C PHE A 87 -13.46 -16.21 4.71
N PHE A 88 -14.69 -16.58 4.32
CA PHE A 88 -15.89 -15.73 4.39
C PHE A 88 -15.79 -14.45 3.55
N ASP A 89 -15.98 -13.29 4.19
CA ASP A 89 -16.24 -12.01 3.57
C ASP A 89 -14.97 -11.45 2.95
N ALA A 90 -15.01 -11.23 1.63
CA ALA A 90 -13.93 -10.58 0.91
C ALA A 90 -14.21 -9.08 0.81
N VAL A 91 -13.28 -8.25 1.29
CA VAL A 91 -13.33 -6.80 1.12
C VAL A 91 -12.07 -6.33 0.42
N PHE A 92 -12.24 -5.86 -0.81
CA PHE A 92 -11.22 -5.20 -1.62
C PHE A 92 -11.77 -3.83 -2.05
N ASP A 93 -11.63 -2.84 -1.17
CA ASP A 93 -11.99 -1.45 -1.45
C ASP A 93 -10.70 -0.64 -1.66
N PHE A 94 -10.33 -0.51 -2.92
CA PHE A 94 -9.11 0.15 -3.37
C PHE A 94 -9.44 1.50 -4.01
N GLU A 95 -8.75 2.55 -3.60
CA GLU A 95 -8.89 3.88 -4.17
C GLU A 95 -7.56 4.62 -4.34
N VAL A 96 -7.57 5.57 -5.27
CA VAL A 96 -6.50 6.56 -5.43
C VAL A 96 -7.10 7.96 -5.29
N VAL A 97 -6.64 8.74 -4.33
CA VAL A 97 -6.99 10.15 -4.17
C VAL A 97 -6.00 10.99 -4.98
N ARG A 98 -6.53 11.84 -5.86
CA ARG A 98 -5.76 12.74 -6.72
C ARG A 98 -5.22 13.95 -5.96
N PRO A 99 -4.22 14.67 -6.52
CA PRO A 99 -3.72 15.93 -5.97
C PRO A 99 -4.82 16.98 -5.72
N ASN A 100 -5.84 17.03 -6.58
CA ASN A 100 -6.97 17.94 -6.42
C ASN A 100 -8.02 17.48 -5.36
N GLY A 101 -7.83 16.30 -4.75
CA GLY A 101 -8.70 15.72 -3.74
C GLY A 101 -9.80 14.77 -4.26
N ASP A 102 -9.97 14.66 -5.58
CA ASP A 102 -10.96 13.75 -6.15
C ASP A 102 -10.52 12.29 -6.01
N ILE A 103 -11.48 11.39 -5.88
CA ILE A 103 -11.22 9.97 -5.61
C ILE A 103 -11.48 9.11 -6.85
N ILE A 104 -10.48 8.33 -7.23
CA ILE A 104 -10.56 7.29 -8.27
C ILE A 104 -10.87 5.96 -7.60
N ARG A 105 -12.10 5.46 -7.79
CA ARG A 105 -12.51 4.07 -7.48
C ARG A 105 -12.84 3.25 -8.73
N ASN A 106 -13.10 3.93 -9.85
CA ASN A 106 -13.28 3.32 -11.14
C ASN A 106 -12.06 3.65 -12.01
N PHE A 107 -11.35 2.60 -12.41
CA PHE A 107 -10.06 2.71 -13.10
C PHE A 107 -10.18 2.58 -14.62
N ASN A 108 -11.39 2.53 -15.20
CA ASN A 108 -11.57 2.35 -16.64
C ASN A 108 -10.88 3.41 -17.51
N GLU A 109 -10.72 4.64 -17.00
CA GLU A 109 -10.09 5.76 -17.73
C GLU A 109 -8.64 6.00 -17.31
N THR A 110 -8.19 5.36 -16.23
CA THR A 110 -6.88 5.65 -15.61
C THR A 110 -5.97 4.44 -15.56
N VAL A 111 -6.45 3.23 -15.83
CA VAL A 111 -5.62 2.03 -15.94
C VAL A 111 -5.77 1.43 -17.32
N ILE A 112 -4.64 1.24 -17.99
CA ILE A 112 -4.56 0.66 -19.33
C ILE A 112 -3.62 -0.55 -19.34
N ASN A 113 -3.84 -1.45 -20.29
CA ASN A 113 -2.96 -2.57 -20.58
C ASN A 113 -2.54 -2.50 -22.04
N PHE A 114 -1.37 -3.07 -22.34
CA PHE A 114 -0.85 -3.16 -23.70
C PHE A 114 -0.79 -4.61 -24.14
N ASP A 115 -1.14 -4.87 -25.39
CA ASP A 115 -0.82 -6.15 -25.99
C ASP A 115 0.71 -6.30 -26.06
N LYS A 116 1.19 -7.55 -25.98
CA LYS A 116 2.63 -7.86 -26.03
C LYS A 116 3.38 -7.18 -27.17
N ARG A 117 2.74 -7.05 -28.35
CA ARG A 117 3.34 -6.41 -29.53
C ARG A 117 3.57 -4.90 -29.31
N ASP A 118 2.65 -4.22 -28.63
CA ASP A 118 2.78 -2.78 -28.37
C ASP A 118 3.79 -2.53 -27.25
N ALA A 119 3.91 -3.47 -26.30
CA ALA A 119 4.96 -3.44 -25.27
C ALA A 119 6.38 -3.64 -25.84
N GLU A 120 6.56 -4.39 -26.95
CA GLU A 120 7.87 -4.61 -27.57
C GLU A 120 8.54 -3.32 -28.10
N VAL A 121 7.75 -2.29 -28.43
CA VAL A 121 8.25 -0.98 -28.91
C VAL A 121 8.25 0.09 -27.81
N CYS A 122 7.84 -0.28 -26.59
CA CYS A 122 7.81 0.63 -25.46
C CYS A 122 9.24 1.01 -25.05
N LEU A 123 9.43 2.31 -24.78
CA LEU A 123 10.67 2.86 -24.25
C LEU A 123 10.41 3.38 -22.84
N PRO A 124 11.05 2.83 -21.80
CA PRO A 124 10.88 3.34 -20.45
C PRO A 124 11.43 4.77 -20.38
N VAL A 125 10.61 5.70 -19.91
CA VAL A 125 11.04 7.08 -19.67
C VAL A 125 11.61 7.16 -18.26
N PRO A 126 12.87 7.58 -18.07
CA PRO A 126 13.39 7.83 -16.74
C PRO A 126 12.61 8.99 -16.11
N PHE A 127 12.10 8.75 -14.91
CA PHE A 127 11.35 9.74 -14.14
C PHE A 127 12.19 11.03 -13.96
N GLY A 128 11.66 12.14 -14.47
CA GLY A 128 12.40 13.41 -14.60
C GLY A 128 12.55 14.17 -13.28
N SER A 129 11.59 14.01 -12.37
CA SER A 129 11.56 14.71 -11.08
C SER A 129 11.66 13.71 -9.94
N GLN A 130 12.86 13.41 -9.44
CA GLN A 130 13.02 12.50 -8.31
C GLN A 130 12.51 13.13 -7.00
N VAL A 131 11.20 13.03 -6.74
CA VAL A 131 10.61 13.28 -5.44
C VAL A 131 10.62 11.97 -4.66
N TYR A 132 11.35 11.95 -3.55
CA TYR A 132 11.42 10.76 -2.71
C TYR A 132 10.40 10.84 -1.58
N PHE A 133 9.92 9.69 -1.11
CA PHE A 133 9.02 9.61 0.03
C PHE A 133 9.63 8.70 1.09
N SER A 134 9.40 9.01 2.36
CA SER A 134 9.74 8.13 3.47
C SER A 134 8.74 8.31 4.59
N THR A 135 8.44 7.23 5.31
CA THR A 135 7.61 7.28 6.52
C THR A 135 8.51 7.13 7.75
N GLU A 136 8.39 8.05 8.69
CA GLU A 136 9.05 7.99 10.00
C GLU A 136 8.01 7.83 11.10
N VAL A 137 8.11 6.75 11.87
CA VAL A 137 7.21 6.48 12.99
C VAL A 137 7.85 6.95 14.29
N ASN A 138 7.19 7.90 14.95
CA ASN A 138 7.61 8.49 16.21
C ASN A 138 6.70 7.99 17.34
N TYR A 139 7.27 7.16 18.22
CA TYR A 139 6.60 6.71 19.44
C TYR A 139 6.83 7.71 20.58
N GLY A 140 5.81 7.92 21.40
CA GLY A 140 5.94 8.75 22.59
C GLY A 140 4.72 8.73 23.48
N SER A 141 4.93 8.68 24.80
CA SER A 141 3.87 8.74 25.81
C SER A 141 3.00 10.01 25.74
N GLN A 142 3.52 11.08 25.11
CA GLN A 142 2.81 12.34 24.84
C GLN A 142 1.79 12.25 23.69
N TYR A 143 1.89 11.25 22.82
CA TYR A 143 1.00 11.10 21.67
C TYR A 143 -0.21 10.25 22.05
N SER A 144 -1.23 10.87 22.66
CA SER A 144 -2.45 10.17 23.09
C SER A 144 -3.43 9.88 21.94
N THR A 145 -3.28 10.57 20.81
CA THR A 145 -4.05 10.39 19.59
C THR A 145 -3.09 10.26 18.40
N PRO A 146 -3.24 9.22 17.54
CA PRO A 146 -2.44 9.12 16.33
C PRO A 146 -2.59 10.39 15.49
N SER A 147 -1.47 10.93 15.03
CA SER A 147 -1.47 12.10 14.15
C SER A 147 -0.37 12.00 13.12
N THR A 148 -0.59 12.66 11.99
CA THR A 148 0.34 12.68 10.87
C THR A 148 0.77 14.11 10.60
N SER A 149 2.05 14.31 10.31
CA SER A 149 2.56 15.57 9.76
C SER A 149 3.45 15.29 8.55
N TYR A 150 3.63 16.29 7.69
CA TYR A 150 4.50 16.19 6.53
C TYR A 150 5.68 17.14 6.69
N GLY A 151 6.87 16.64 6.40
CA GLY A 151 8.10 17.41 6.39
C GLY A 151 8.90 17.14 5.12
N GLN A 152 10.10 17.72 5.07
CA GLN A 152 11.09 17.39 4.06
C GLN A 152 12.42 17.11 4.74
N THR A 153 13.15 16.10 4.26
CA THR A 153 14.53 15.82 4.68
C THR A 153 15.41 15.61 3.45
N VAL A 154 16.71 15.88 3.58
CA VAL A 154 17.68 15.62 2.52
C VAL A 154 18.65 14.55 3.01
N THR A 155 18.62 13.38 2.37
CA THR A 155 19.51 12.26 2.69
C THR A 155 20.26 11.83 1.44
N ASN A 156 21.60 11.73 1.51
CA ASN A 156 22.45 11.33 0.37
C ASN A 156 22.21 12.16 -0.90
N GLY A 157 21.96 13.47 -0.77
CA GLY A 157 21.72 14.37 -1.90
C GLY A 157 20.33 14.24 -2.55
N LYS A 158 19.41 13.49 -1.93
CA LYS A 158 18.03 13.28 -2.37
C LYS A 158 17.07 13.95 -1.39
N THR A 159 16.09 14.70 -1.90
CA THR A 159 15.04 15.33 -1.08
C THR A 159 13.86 14.40 -0.92
N TYR A 160 13.55 14.03 0.31
CA TYR A 160 12.40 13.21 0.68
C TYR A 160 11.30 14.09 1.25
N VAL A 161 10.07 13.89 0.81
CA VAL A 161 8.87 14.26 1.56
C VAL A 161 8.67 13.18 2.62
N VAL A 162 8.72 13.59 3.90
CA VAL A 162 8.64 12.67 5.03
C VAL A 162 7.24 12.71 5.61
N GLU A 163 6.54 11.58 5.60
CA GLU A 163 5.35 11.38 6.43
C GLU A 163 5.81 11.03 7.85
N ASN A 164 5.50 11.90 8.82
CA ASN A 164 5.78 11.64 10.23
C ASN A 164 4.51 11.12 10.89
N LEU A 165 4.52 9.86 11.29
CA LEU A 165 3.45 9.24 12.05
C LEU A 165 3.78 9.32 13.55
N TYR A 166 2.96 10.04 14.32
CA TYR A 166 3.07 10.11 15.78
C TYR A 166 2.05 9.18 16.41
N VAL A 167 2.53 8.22 17.18
CA VAL A 167 1.71 7.19 17.82
C VAL A 167 2.08 7.03 19.27
N ALA A 168 1.09 6.72 20.11
CA ALA A 168 1.31 6.36 21.50
C ALA A 168 2.34 5.23 21.58
N GLU A 169 3.19 5.25 22.62
CA GLU A 169 4.01 4.08 22.91
C GLU A 169 3.12 2.84 23.06
N PRO A 170 3.43 1.74 22.36
CA PRO A 170 2.69 0.50 22.53
C PRO A 170 2.88 0.03 23.98
N THR A 171 1.77 -0.07 24.71
CA THR A 171 1.79 -0.42 26.14
C THR A 171 1.89 -1.92 26.35
N SER A 172 1.73 -2.73 25.30
CA SER A 172 1.73 -4.19 25.39
C SER A 172 2.13 -4.84 24.07
N THR A 173 2.94 -5.90 24.17
CA THR A 173 3.19 -6.83 23.07
C THR A 173 2.27 -8.03 23.24
N ILE A 174 1.43 -8.32 22.24
CA ILE A 174 0.60 -9.52 22.24
C ILE A 174 1.28 -10.54 21.32
N THR A 175 1.69 -11.67 21.89
CA THR A 175 2.19 -12.82 21.13
C THR A 175 1.13 -13.90 21.13
N SER A 176 0.69 -14.32 19.94
CA SER A 176 -0.18 -15.47 19.78
C SER A 176 0.51 -16.54 18.95
N THR A 177 0.54 -17.76 19.47
CA THR A 177 1.07 -18.93 18.79
C THR A 177 -0.11 -19.79 18.36
N VAL A 178 -0.30 -19.93 17.05
CA VAL A 178 -1.30 -20.86 16.50
C VAL A 178 -0.58 -22.07 15.95
N THR A 179 -0.94 -23.24 16.45
CA THR A 179 -0.49 -24.53 15.93
C THR A 179 -1.62 -25.15 15.13
N ASN A 180 -1.41 -25.28 13.82
CA ASN A 180 -2.40 -25.84 12.92
C ASN A 180 -2.42 -27.38 13.05
N SER A 181 -3.48 -28.02 12.58
CA SER A 181 -3.59 -29.50 12.49
C SER A 181 -2.54 -30.17 11.59
N PHE A 182 -1.78 -29.38 10.82
CA PHE A 182 -0.64 -29.81 10.01
C PHE A 182 0.72 -29.62 10.70
N ALA A 183 0.75 -29.33 12.01
CA ALA A 183 1.96 -29.06 12.81
C ALA A 183 2.83 -27.88 12.32
N ALA A 184 2.28 -27.01 11.47
CA ALA A 184 2.87 -25.71 11.18
C ALA A 184 2.58 -24.76 12.35
N THR A 185 3.61 -24.05 12.81
CA THR A 185 3.50 -23.03 13.86
C THR A 185 3.59 -21.65 13.22
N THR A 186 2.57 -20.83 13.40
CA THR A 186 2.61 -19.41 13.01
C THR A 186 2.63 -18.54 14.25
N THR A 187 3.63 -17.66 14.35
CA THR A 187 3.73 -16.67 15.41
C THR A 187 3.30 -15.31 14.87
N ILE A 188 2.26 -14.73 15.45
CA ILE A 188 1.81 -13.38 15.13
C ILE A 188 2.17 -12.47 16.30
N THR A 189 2.98 -11.46 16.02
CA THR A 189 3.32 -10.40 16.96
C THR A 189 2.52 -9.17 16.60
N SER A 190 1.74 -8.66 17.56
CA SER A 190 0.98 -7.41 17.39
C SER A 190 1.24 -6.47 18.57
N TYR A 191 1.09 -5.17 18.31
CA TYR A 191 1.28 -4.12 19.29
C TYR A 191 -0.07 -3.47 19.60
N ALA A 192 -0.42 -3.36 20.87
CA ALA A 192 -1.63 -2.70 21.32
C ALA A 192 -1.30 -1.34 21.94
N THR A 193 -2.01 -0.30 21.52
CA THR A 193 -2.08 0.98 22.23
C THR A 193 -3.24 0.88 23.23
N SER A 194 -3.02 1.27 24.49
CA SER A 194 -4.08 1.19 25.50
C SER A 194 -5.17 2.22 25.23
N ASN A 195 -6.17 1.85 24.43
CA ASN A 195 -7.53 2.40 24.50
C ASN A 195 -8.49 1.41 23.83
N GLY A 196 -8.95 0.45 24.62
CA GLY A 196 -9.93 -0.54 24.22
C GLY A 196 -9.71 -1.85 24.95
N THR A 197 -10.42 -2.06 26.05
CA THR A 197 -10.57 -3.37 26.68
C THR A 197 -11.02 -4.37 25.61
N PRO A 198 -10.28 -5.46 25.35
CA PRO A 198 -10.79 -6.53 24.52
C PRO A 198 -12.03 -7.10 25.22
N ALA A 199 -13.20 -6.98 24.59
CA ALA A 199 -14.35 -7.77 25.01
C ALA A 199 -13.94 -9.26 24.93
N PRO A 200 -14.22 -10.09 25.95
CA PRO A 200 -13.92 -11.50 25.86
C PRO A 200 -14.75 -12.10 24.72
N ASN A 201 -14.10 -12.65 23.71
CA ASN A 201 -14.74 -13.50 22.73
C ASN A 201 -15.40 -14.67 23.48
N GLN A 202 -16.74 -14.68 23.49
CA GLN A 202 -17.49 -15.86 23.88
C GLN A 202 -17.44 -16.88 22.72
N ALA A 203 -17.25 -18.12 23.12
CA ALA A 203 -17.08 -19.31 22.28
C ALA A 203 -18.28 -19.63 21.38
#